data_AF-A0A2G8JLK3-F1
#
_entry.id   AF-A0A2G8JLK3-F1
#
_cell.length_a   1.000
_cell.length_b   1.000
_cell.length_c   1.000
_cell.angle_alpha   90.00
_cell.angle_beta   90.00
_cell.angle_gamma   90.00
#
_symmetry.space_group_name_H-M   'P 1'
#
loop_
_entity.id
_entity.type
_entity.pdbx_description
1 polymer ?
#
loop_
_entity_poly.entity_id
_entity_poly.type
_entity_poly.pdbx_seq_one_letter_code
_entity_poly.pdbx_strand_id
1 'polypeptide(L)'
;FSWIYSQDTLQNQIYSELIVPDMDPSESSTKLAPLNQKRVMLWAPPRSLSTAFERCLSTLMEEHNVTIFHEPFTTAYHLGPKDRSTVPIPPLKFTVEESKYNYSWKKQLEQEFRDSQVVFAKDLAYSVSNKMEYLPEGFQHTFLIRHPQKVFKSFHTLLHRPLLRLLRIKLSDILPQGWVFQEMYELYEYVTETLGQNVVIIDADDLVEHPRRSWKCTASTRVSRTVPT
;
A
#
# COMPACT_ATOMS: atom_id res chain seq x y z
N PHE A 1 16.42 -4.03 5.00
CA PHE A 1 17.28 -3.38 4.00
C PHE A 1 17.65 -4.36 2.89
N SER A 2 18.41 -5.44 3.14
CA SER A 2 18.71 -6.44 2.08
C SER A 2 17.48 -7.11 1.45
N TRP A 3 16.41 -7.38 2.20
CA TRP A 3 15.21 -8.05 1.66
C TRP A 3 14.25 -7.13 0.90
N ILE A 4 14.23 -5.82 1.21
CA ILE A 4 13.44 -4.82 0.46
C ILE A 4 14.02 -4.70 -0.95
N TYR A 5 15.36 -4.68 -1.06
CA TYR A 5 16.05 -4.67 -2.35
C TYR A 5 15.85 -5.97 -3.15
N SER A 6 15.76 -7.12 -2.46
CA SER A 6 15.44 -8.41 -3.09
C SER A 6 14.00 -8.48 -3.60
N GLN A 7 13.06 -7.83 -2.90
CA GLN A 7 11.68 -7.67 -3.38
C GLN A 7 11.64 -6.67 -4.52
N ASP A 8 12.36 -5.55 -4.49
CA ASP A 8 12.48 -4.66 -5.65
C ASP A 8 13.03 -5.41 -6.88
N THR A 9 13.96 -6.35 -6.72
CA THR A 9 14.47 -7.14 -7.87
C THR A 9 13.44 -8.14 -8.39
N LEU A 10 12.77 -8.88 -7.50
CA LEU A 10 11.71 -9.82 -7.87
C LEU A 10 10.46 -9.11 -8.40
N GLN A 11 10.12 -7.97 -7.84
CA GLN A 11 8.98 -7.14 -8.22
C GLN A 11 9.29 -6.41 -9.53
N ASN A 12 10.51 -5.90 -9.76
CA ASN A 12 10.93 -5.42 -11.08
C ASN A 12 10.97 -6.56 -12.12
N GLN A 13 11.30 -7.79 -11.72
CA GLN A 13 11.26 -8.95 -12.60
C GLN A 13 9.82 -9.35 -12.94
N ILE A 14 8.93 -9.43 -11.95
CA ILE A 14 7.50 -9.64 -12.12
C ILE A 14 6.86 -8.51 -12.94
N TYR A 15 7.23 -7.24 -12.72
CA TYR A 15 6.76 -6.13 -13.55
C TYR A 15 7.33 -6.15 -14.96
N SER A 16 8.58 -6.61 -15.16
CA SER A 16 9.13 -6.80 -16.51
C SER A 16 8.49 -7.97 -17.26
N GLU A 17 8.02 -8.99 -16.54
CA GLU A 17 7.29 -10.14 -17.08
C GLU A 17 5.78 -9.87 -17.25
N LEU A 18 5.20 -8.95 -16.45
CA LEU A 18 3.81 -8.48 -16.56
C LEU A 18 3.62 -7.27 -17.50
N ILE A 19 4.70 -6.64 -17.96
CA ILE A 19 4.65 -5.77 -19.14
C ILE A 19 4.38 -6.70 -20.32
N VAL A 20 3.09 -6.83 -20.65
CA VAL A 20 2.65 -7.45 -21.89
C VAL A 20 3.33 -6.67 -23.02
N PRO A 21 4.21 -7.28 -23.84
CA PRO A 21 4.75 -6.62 -25.02
C PRO A 21 3.57 -6.19 -25.89
N ASP A 22 3.63 -4.97 -26.44
CA ASP A 22 2.58 -4.35 -27.27
C ASP A 22 1.88 -5.41 -28.14
N MET A 23 0.69 -5.82 -27.71
CA MET A 23 -0.09 -6.85 -28.38
C MET A 23 -0.69 -6.22 -29.65
N ASP A 24 -0.45 -6.87 -30.79
CA ASP A 24 -0.96 -6.48 -32.10
C ASP A 24 -2.48 -6.19 -32.04
N PRO A 25 -2.96 -5.00 -32.47
CA PRO A 25 -4.37 -4.62 -32.40
C PRO A 25 -5.33 -5.51 -33.21
N SER A 26 -4.82 -6.51 -33.95
CA SER A 26 -5.61 -7.33 -34.86
C SER A 26 -6.05 -8.71 -34.31
N GLU A 27 -5.63 -9.12 -33.10
CA GLU A 27 -6.08 -10.41 -32.53
C GLU A 27 -7.17 -10.27 -31.45
N SER A 28 -8.39 -10.51 -31.93
CA SER A 28 -9.49 -11.19 -31.23
C SER A 28 -10.22 -10.44 -30.11
N SER A 29 -11.27 -9.77 -30.56
CA SER A 29 -12.49 -9.51 -29.80
C SER A 29 -13.14 -10.82 -29.32
N THR A 30 -12.88 -11.20 -28.08
CA THR A 30 -13.88 -11.90 -27.25
C THR A 30 -14.05 -11.10 -25.97
N LYS A 31 -15.17 -10.40 -25.85
CA LYS A 31 -15.54 -9.60 -24.68
C LYS A 31 -15.86 -10.58 -23.55
N LEU A 32 -14.81 -11.08 -22.88
CA LEU A 32 -14.94 -11.89 -21.67
C LEU A 32 -15.76 -11.08 -20.65
N ALA A 33 -16.72 -11.73 -20.00
CA ALA A 33 -17.45 -11.11 -18.89
C ALA A 33 -16.42 -10.68 -17.83
N PRO A 34 -16.60 -9.52 -17.17
CA PRO A 34 -15.63 -9.04 -16.20
C PRO A 34 -15.44 -10.10 -15.12
N LEU A 35 -14.20 -10.58 -14.97
CA LEU A 35 -13.81 -11.47 -13.88
C LEU A 35 -14.19 -10.78 -12.56
N ASN A 36 -14.89 -11.49 -11.67
CA ASN A 36 -15.22 -11.03 -10.31
C ASN A 36 -13.95 -11.02 -9.43
N GLN A 37 -12.95 -10.26 -9.85
CA GLN A 37 -11.66 -10.13 -9.20
C GLN A 37 -11.78 -9.23 -7.97
N LYS A 38 -11.35 -9.73 -6.82
CA LYS A 38 -11.38 -8.96 -5.57
C LYS A 38 -10.16 -8.05 -5.50
N ARG A 39 -10.39 -6.74 -5.44
CA ARG A 39 -9.33 -5.74 -5.36
C ARG A 39 -9.34 -5.05 -4.01
N VAL A 40 -8.25 -5.11 -3.28
CA VAL A 40 -8.14 -4.58 -1.91
C VAL A 40 -6.94 -3.65 -1.81
N MET A 41 -7.18 -2.43 -1.33
CA MET A 41 -6.15 -1.45 -1.05
C MET A 41 -6.01 -1.28 0.46
N LEU A 42 -4.82 -1.53 1.01
CA LEU A 42 -4.50 -1.37 2.41
C LEU A 42 -3.70 -0.10 2.65
N TRP A 43 -4.31 0.87 3.31
CA TRP A 43 -3.68 2.09 3.78
C TRP A 43 -3.24 1.93 5.22
N ALA A 44 -2.03 2.40 5.54
CA ALA A 44 -1.52 2.32 6.90
C ALA A 44 -0.60 3.49 7.23
N PRO A 45 -0.43 3.85 8.51
CA PRO A 45 0.71 4.66 8.91
C PRO A 45 1.98 3.79 8.85
N PRO A 46 3.17 4.36 8.65
CA PRO A 46 4.41 3.63 8.83
C PRO A 46 4.49 3.06 10.25
N ARG A 47 5.23 1.95 10.42
CA ARG A 47 5.42 1.28 11.72
C ARG A 47 4.12 0.68 12.30
N SER A 48 3.16 0.31 11.46
CA SER A 48 1.85 -0.24 11.84
C SER A 48 1.70 -1.77 11.70
N LEU A 49 2.77 -2.49 11.33
CA LEU A 49 2.75 -3.91 10.94
C LEU A 49 2.19 -4.19 9.53
N SER A 50 1.95 -3.17 8.71
CA SER A 50 1.47 -3.32 7.33
C SER A 50 2.34 -4.23 6.45
N THR A 51 3.67 -4.15 6.56
CA THR A 51 4.58 -5.03 5.82
C THR A 51 4.54 -6.47 6.33
N ALA A 52 4.28 -6.68 7.62
CA ALA A 52 4.11 -8.03 8.17
C ALA A 52 2.79 -8.64 7.70
N PHE A 53 1.72 -7.82 7.64
CA PHE A 53 0.43 -8.21 7.08
C PHE A 53 0.55 -8.63 5.61
N GLU A 54 1.22 -7.82 4.80
CA GLU A 54 1.49 -8.14 3.39
C GLU A 54 2.30 -9.44 3.25
N ARG A 55 3.32 -9.66 4.09
CA ARG A 55 4.09 -10.91 4.10
C ARG A 55 3.26 -12.13 4.50
N CYS A 56 2.22 -11.97 5.31
CA CYS A 56 1.28 -13.05 5.55
C CYS A 56 0.45 -13.34 4.29
N LEU A 57 -0.04 -12.30 3.59
CA LEU A 57 -0.74 -12.48 2.31
C LEU A 57 0.12 -13.13 1.24
N SER A 58 1.43 -12.83 1.20
CA SER A 58 2.31 -13.40 0.18
C SER A 58 2.41 -14.94 0.26
N THR A 59 2.13 -15.53 1.41
CA THR A 59 2.10 -17.00 1.57
C THR A 59 0.91 -17.65 0.86
N LEU A 60 -0.08 -16.86 0.44
CA LEU A 60 -1.31 -17.31 -0.23
C LEU A 60 -1.26 -17.12 -1.75
N MET A 61 -0.15 -16.59 -2.30
CA MET A 61 -0.07 -16.20 -3.71
C MET A 61 -0.25 -17.38 -4.66
N GLU A 62 0.42 -18.50 -4.40
CA GLU A 62 0.38 -19.69 -5.26
C GLU A 62 -0.96 -20.44 -5.14
N GLU A 63 -1.53 -20.50 -3.94
CA GLU A 63 -2.76 -21.27 -3.68
C GLU A 63 -4.04 -20.52 -4.09
N HIS A 64 -4.01 -19.18 -4.08
CA HIS A 64 -5.19 -18.34 -4.27
C HIS A 64 -5.03 -17.29 -5.37
N ASN A 65 -4.01 -17.41 -6.22
CA ASN A 65 -3.75 -16.50 -7.33
C ASN A 65 -3.81 -15.02 -6.90
N VAL A 66 -3.01 -14.67 -5.90
CA VAL A 66 -2.96 -13.31 -5.34
C VAL A 66 -1.83 -12.52 -5.99
N THR A 67 -2.14 -11.36 -6.55
CA THR A 67 -1.15 -10.39 -7.00
C THR A 67 -0.98 -9.29 -5.96
N ILE A 68 0.26 -8.99 -5.57
CA ILE A 68 0.58 -8.03 -4.51
C ILE A 68 1.38 -6.84 -5.08
N PHE A 69 0.93 -5.63 -4.79
CA PHE A 69 1.61 -4.37 -5.09
C PHE A 69 2.14 -3.75 -3.80
N HIS A 70 3.47 -3.70 -3.66
CA HIS A 70 4.14 -3.08 -2.53
C HIS A 70 4.37 -1.58 -2.78
N GLU A 71 3.69 -0.73 -1.99
CA GLU A 71 3.98 0.70 -1.85
C GLU A 71 4.13 1.51 -3.16
N PRO A 72 3.24 1.35 -4.17
CA PRO A 72 3.35 2.06 -5.45
C PRO A 72 3.37 3.58 -5.31
N PHE A 73 2.48 4.15 -4.50
CA PHE A 73 2.35 5.59 -4.27
C PHE A 73 3.44 6.12 -3.34
N THR A 74 3.82 5.37 -2.29
CA THR A 74 4.97 5.75 -1.44
C THR A 74 6.27 5.81 -2.26
N THR A 75 6.45 4.89 -3.21
CA THR A 75 7.58 4.92 -4.15
C THR A 75 7.52 6.15 -5.03
N ALA A 76 6.35 6.48 -5.61
CA ALA A 76 6.16 7.71 -6.38
C ALA A 76 6.40 8.98 -5.54
N TYR A 77 6.00 8.98 -4.27
CA TYR A 77 6.16 10.10 -3.34
C TYR A 77 7.63 10.35 -2.96
N HIS A 78 8.45 9.30 -2.82
CA HIS A 78 9.84 9.46 -2.39
C HIS A 78 10.85 9.51 -3.53
N LEU A 79 10.59 8.79 -4.64
CA LEU A 79 11.53 8.57 -5.74
C LEU A 79 11.06 9.19 -7.07
N GLY A 80 9.86 9.79 -7.09
CA GLY A 80 9.33 10.38 -8.32
C GLY A 80 9.98 11.71 -8.70
N PRO A 81 9.94 12.07 -9.99
CA PRO A 81 10.67 13.23 -10.52
C PRO A 81 10.12 14.58 -10.02
N LYS A 82 8.86 14.64 -9.58
CA LYS A 82 8.17 15.89 -9.20
C LYS A 82 8.00 16.10 -7.69
N ASP A 83 8.00 15.03 -6.89
CA ASP A 83 7.79 15.10 -5.44
C ASP A 83 9.08 14.75 -4.70
N ARG A 84 9.99 15.72 -4.58
CA ARG A 84 11.19 15.53 -3.77
C ARG A 84 10.80 15.57 -2.29
N SER A 85 10.67 14.41 -1.66
CA SER A 85 10.77 14.38 -0.19
C SER A 85 12.15 14.95 0.21
N THR A 86 12.15 16.02 1.01
CA THR A 86 13.37 16.74 1.43
C THR A 86 14.26 15.87 2.32
N VAL A 87 13.71 14.78 2.85
CA VAL A 87 14.40 13.76 3.64
C VAL A 87 15.56 13.17 2.85
N PRO A 88 16.82 13.39 3.22
CA PRO A 88 17.87 12.54 2.72
C PRO A 88 17.55 11.13 3.23
N ILE A 89 17.25 10.21 2.31
CA ILE A 89 17.40 8.78 2.57
C ILE A 89 18.74 8.40 1.93
N PRO A 90 19.89 8.54 2.61
CA PRO A 90 21.13 7.98 2.10
C PRO A 90 21.07 6.44 2.22
N PRO A 91 21.44 5.68 1.18
CA PRO A 91 22.03 6.12 -0.09
C PRO A 91 21.02 6.30 -1.24
N LEU A 92 19.73 5.99 -1.05
CA LEU A 92 18.70 6.00 -2.10
C LEU A 92 18.61 7.31 -2.90
N LYS A 93 18.82 8.46 -2.25
CA LYS A 93 18.84 9.77 -2.93
C LYS A 93 19.89 9.92 -4.04
N PHE A 94 20.95 9.10 -4.02
CA PHE A 94 22.06 9.23 -4.98
C PHE A 94 22.07 8.14 -6.05
N THR A 95 21.16 7.17 -6.00
CA THR A 95 21.27 5.98 -6.85
C THR A 95 20.00 5.61 -7.62
N VAL A 96 18.81 6.12 -7.25
CA VAL A 96 17.55 5.71 -7.89
C VAL A 96 16.63 6.92 -8.05
N GLU A 97 16.85 7.69 -9.11
CA GLU A 97 15.82 8.57 -9.68
C GLU A 97 15.31 7.87 -10.93
N GLU A 98 14.07 7.40 -10.90
CA GLU A 98 13.50 6.65 -12.01
C GLU A 98 12.18 7.30 -12.43
N SER A 99 12.15 7.80 -13.67
CA SER A 99 10.97 8.46 -14.24
C SER A 99 9.71 7.59 -14.21
N LYS A 100 9.88 6.26 -14.08
CA LYS A 100 8.79 5.29 -13.93
C LYS A 100 8.06 5.37 -12.59
N TYR A 101 8.69 5.85 -11.52
CA TYR A 101 8.07 5.99 -10.20
C TYR A 101 7.24 7.27 -10.14
N ASN A 102 6.02 7.20 -10.67
CA ASN A 102 5.10 8.32 -10.66
C ASN A 102 3.65 7.83 -10.43
N TYR A 103 2.70 8.73 -10.23
CA TYR A 103 1.32 8.36 -9.90
C TYR A 103 0.53 7.72 -11.08
N SER A 104 1.17 7.44 -12.22
CA SER A 104 0.62 6.55 -13.26
C SER A 104 0.35 5.13 -12.76
N TRP A 105 0.83 4.77 -11.56
CA TRP A 105 0.42 3.57 -10.83
C TRP A 105 -1.09 3.38 -10.77
N LYS A 106 -1.90 4.45 -10.74
CA LYS A 106 -3.36 4.35 -10.87
C LYS A 106 -3.76 3.47 -12.06
N LYS A 107 -3.25 3.81 -13.26
CA LYS A 107 -3.55 3.08 -14.49
C LYS A 107 -3.09 1.62 -14.43
N GLN A 108 -1.93 1.37 -13.83
CA GLN A 108 -1.40 0.01 -13.71
C GLN A 108 -2.23 -0.83 -12.74
N LEU A 109 -2.64 -0.26 -11.61
CA LEU A 109 -3.51 -0.91 -10.62
C LEU A 109 -4.91 -1.21 -11.18
N GLU A 110 -5.41 -0.40 -12.11
CA GLU A 110 -6.71 -0.56 -12.76
C GLU A 110 -6.72 -1.57 -13.92
N GLN A 111 -5.55 -2.09 -14.35
CA GLN A 111 -5.47 -3.12 -15.39
C GLN A 111 -6.12 -4.43 -14.95
N GLU A 112 -6.58 -5.23 -15.91
CA GLU A 112 -7.12 -6.57 -15.67
C GLU A 112 -5.98 -7.58 -15.47
N PHE A 113 -5.97 -8.27 -14.32
CA PHE A 113 -5.01 -9.34 -14.03
C PHE A 113 -5.71 -10.69 -14.19
N ARG A 114 -5.76 -11.22 -15.42
CA ARG A 114 -6.62 -12.37 -15.76
C ARG A 114 -6.32 -13.64 -14.98
N ASP A 115 -5.07 -13.81 -14.57
CA ASP A 115 -4.63 -14.99 -13.80
C ASP A 115 -4.85 -14.83 -12.30
N SER A 116 -5.32 -13.66 -11.83
CA SER A 116 -5.41 -13.32 -10.42
C SER A 116 -6.85 -13.32 -9.92
N GLN A 117 -7.14 -14.02 -8.82
CA GLN A 117 -8.44 -13.93 -8.15
C GLN A 117 -8.50 -12.71 -7.23
N VAL A 118 -7.36 -12.35 -6.65
CA VAL A 118 -7.22 -11.23 -5.72
C VAL A 118 -6.08 -10.32 -6.15
N VAL A 119 -6.33 -9.02 -6.19
CA VAL A 119 -5.30 -7.98 -6.35
C VAL A 119 -5.23 -7.20 -5.05
N PHE A 120 -4.09 -7.25 -4.39
CA PHE A 120 -3.85 -6.57 -3.14
C PHE A 120 -2.78 -5.49 -3.35
N ALA A 121 -3.08 -4.26 -2.95
CA ALA A 121 -2.10 -3.18 -2.92
C ALA A 121 -1.96 -2.68 -1.49
N LYS A 122 -0.73 -2.44 -1.05
CA LYS A 122 -0.43 -1.90 0.27
C LYS A 122 0.31 -0.58 0.10
N ASP A 123 -0.10 0.46 0.81
CA ASP A 123 0.60 1.75 0.76
C ASP A 123 0.53 2.49 2.10
N LEU A 124 1.24 3.62 2.19
CA LEU A 124 1.20 4.51 3.35
C LEU A 124 0.31 5.69 3.01
N ALA A 125 -0.69 6.00 3.84
CA ALA A 125 -1.71 6.98 3.48
C ALA A 125 -1.15 8.38 3.15
N TYR A 126 -0.04 8.76 3.79
CA TYR A 126 0.57 10.07 3.52
C TYR A 126 1.06 10.22 2.09
N SER A 127 1.33 9.13 1.37
CA SER A 127 1.86 9.17 0.01
C SER A 127 0.87 9.75 -0.99
N VAL A 128 -0.44 9.71 -0.70
CA VAL A 128 -1.50 10.25 -1.56
C VAL A 128 -2.11 11.56 -1.01
N SER A 129 -1.50 12.16 0.00
CA SER A 129 -1.98 13.43 0.56
C SER A 129 -2.01 14.53 -0.51
N ASN A 130 -3.15 15.23 -0.61
CA ASN A 130 -3.42 16.21 -1.68
C ASN A 130 -3.35 15.65 -3.11
N LYS A 131 -3.46 14.33 -3.27
CA LYS A 131 -3.35 13.59 -4.54
C LYS A 131 -4.41 12.50 -4.66
N MET A 132 -5.59 12.74 -4.07
CA MET A 132 -6.68 11.76 -3.97
C MET A 132 -7.23 11.35 -5.35
N GLU A 133 -7.05 12.17 -6.38
CA GLU A 133 -7.42 11.87 -7.77
C GLU A 133 -6.67 10.66 -8.35
N TYR A 134 -5.54 10.28 -7.76
CA TYR A 134 -4.73 9.13 -8.15
C TYR A 134 -5.13 7.83 -7.47
N LEU A 135 -6.15 7.83 -6.60
CA LEU A 135 -6.68 6.60 -6.04
C LEU A 135 -7.27 5.71 -7.16
N PRO A 136 -6.95 4.40 -7.16
CA PRO A 136 -7.42 3.50 -8.20
C PRO A 136 -8.90 3.16 -8.01
N GLU A 137 -9.64 3.14 -9.12
CA GLU A 137 -11.03 2.70 -9.14
C GLU A 137 -11.16 1.18 -9.01
N GLY A 138 -12.31 0.72 -8.52
CA GLY A 138 -12.62 -0.69 -8.37
C GLY A 138 -11.94 -1.39 -7.17
N PHE A 139 -11.12 -0.68 -6.38
CA PHE A 139 -10.56 -1.20 -5.13
C PHE A 139 -11.49 -0.95 -3.94
N GLN A 140 -11.65 -1.96 -3.10
CA GLN A 140 -12.14 -1.79 -1.73
C GLN A 140 -11.00 -1.22 -0.88
N HIS A 141 -11.16 0.00 -0.40
CA HIS A 141 -10.19 0.62 0.50
C HIS A 141 -10.36 0.11 1.93
N THR A 142 -9.23 -0.16 2.58
CA THR A 142 -9.13 -0.70 3.94
C THR A 142 -8.00 0.01 4.68
N PHE A 143 -8.08 0.09 6.00
CA PHE A 143 -7.14 0.84 6.82
C PHE A 143 -6.60 -0.03 7.95
N LEU A 144 -5.27 -0.08 8.08
CA LEU A 144 -4.60 -0.67 9.23
C LEU A 144 -4.20 0.43 10.20
N ILE A 145 -4.80 0.43 11.39
CA ILE A 145 -4.51 1.39 12.44
C ILE A 145 -3.60 0.76 13.51
N ARG A 146 -2.84 1.62 14.20
CA ARG A 146 -2.04 1.22 15.34
C ARG A 146 -1.98 2.36 16.34
N HIS A 147 -2.03 2.04 17.62
CA HIS A 147 -1.98 3.03 18.68
C HIS A 147 -0.77 3.99 18.51
N PRO A 148 -0.97 5.33 18.52
CA PRO A 148 0.09 6.30 18.23
C PRO A 148 1.32 6.14 19.11
N GLN A 149 1.15 5.85 20.39
CA GLN A 149 2.27 5.60 21.32
C GLN A 149 3.19 4.47 20.83
N LYS A 150 2.64 3.40 20.23
CA LYS A 150 3.43 2.28 19.69
C LYS A 150 4.15 2.68 18.40
N VAL A 151 3.50 3.47 17.54
CA VAL A 151 4.08 4.03 16.32
C VAL A 151 5.26 4.94 16.66
N PHE A 152 5.07 5.94 17.53
CA PHE A 152 6.11 6.88 17.93
C PHE A 152 7.23 6.22 18.75
N LYS A 153 6.91 5.27 19.64
CA LYS A 153 7.95 4.47 20.32
C LYS A 153 8.80 3.70 19.31
N SER A 154 8.18 3.15 18.26
CA SER A 154 8.92 2.47 17.21
C SER A 154 9.80 3.43 16.39
N PHE A 155 9.35 4.66 16.13
CA PHE A 155 10.15 5.67 15.47
C PHE A 155 11.32 6.13 16.34
N HIS A 156 11.09 6.34 17.62
CA HIS A 156 12.13 6.66 18.59
C HIS A 156 13.25 5.61 18.54
N THR A 157 12.90 4.32 18.59
CA THR A 157 13.89 3.23 18.45
C THR A 157 14.62 3.26 17.09
N LEU A 158 13.92 3.59 16.01
CA LEU A 158 14.53 3.71 14.67
C LEU A 158 15.56 4.85 14.62
N LEU A 159 15.21 6.04 15.09
CA LEU A 159 16.07 7.22 15.09
C LEU A 159 17.32 7.05 15.96
N HIS A 160 17.27 6.17 16.97
CA HIS A 160 18.42 5.82 17.80
C HIS A 160 19.41 4.85 17.15
N ARG A 161 19.14 4.34 15.94
CA ARG A 161 20.11 3.49 15.23
C ARG A 161 21.37 4.28 14.87
N PRO A 162 22.57 3.66 14.96
CA PRO A 162 23.85 4.37 14.80
C PRO A 162 23.93 5.26 13.56
N LEU A 163 23.48 4.77 12.39
CA LEU A 163 23.49 5.52 11.14
C LEU A 163 22.59 6.76 11.18
N LEU A 164 21.32 6.62 11.60
CA LEU A 164 20.37 7.73 11.63
C LEU A 164 20.72 8.74 12.73
N ARG A 165 21.22 8.25 13.86
CA ARG A 165 21.73 9.08 14.96
C ARG A 165 22.94 9.90 14.53
N LEU A 166 23.87 9.30 13.77
CA LEU A 166 25.04 9.99 13.21
C LEU A 166 24.61 11.10 12.24
N LEU A 167 23.61 10.81 11.40
CA LEU A 167 23.03 11.76 10.44
C LEU A 167 22.13 12.84 11.10
N ARG A 168 21.91 12.78 12.42
CA ARG A 168 21.04 13.71 13.18
C ARG A 168 19.62 13.87 12.60
N ILE A 169 19.10 12.80 12.00
CA ILE A 169 17.75 12.79 11.43
C ILE A 169 16.73 12.91 12.56
N LYS A 170 15.79 13.84 12.39
CA LYS A 170 14.66 14.08 13.30
C LYS A 170 13.39 13.43 12.75
N LEU A 171 12.40 13.30 13.62
CA LEU A 171 11.09 12.75 13.25
C LEU A 171 10.38 13.61 12.20
N SER A 172 10.47 14.94 12.33
CA SER A 172 9.97 15.91 11.35
C SER A 172 10.65 15.82 9.99
N ASP A 173 11.85 15.24 9.95
CA ASP A 173 12.55 15.04 8.68
C ASP A 173 11.97 13.83 7.95
N ILE A 174 11.36 12.86 8.63
CA ILE A 174 10.87 11.60 8.01
C ILE A 174 9.36 11.51 7.92
N LEU A 175 8.62 12.28 8.72
CA LEU A 175 7.16 12.26 8.77
C LEU A 175 6.58 13.51 8.10
N PRO A 176 5.39 13.39 7.49
CA PRO A 176 4.66 14.54 6.98
C PRO A 176 4.14 15.41 8.14
N GLN A 177 3.60 16.59 7.80
CA GLN A 177 3.17 17.61 8.77
C GLN A 177 2.11 17.09 9.75
N GLY A 178 1.19 16.25 9.28
CA GLY A 178 0.14 15.63 10.07
C GLY A 178 0.58 14.42 10.91
N TRP A 179 1.89 14.18 10.97
CA TRP A 179 2.51 13.07 11.69
C TRP A 179 1.89 11.72 11.34
N VAL A 180 1.51 11.52 10.06
CA VAL A 180 0.87 10.34 9.46
C VAL A 180 -0.56 10.05 9.89
N PHE A 181 -1.06 10.65 10.98
CA PHE A 181 -2.40 10.38 11.48
C PHE A 181 -3.44 11.31 10.87
N GLN A 182 -3.07 12.57 10.64
CA GLN A 182 -3.95 13.50 9.93
C GLN A 182 -4.16 13.01 8.49
N GLU A 183 -3.09 12.63 7.79
CA GLU A 183 -3.16 12.13 6.42
C GLU A 183 -3.97 10.82 6.31
N MET A 184 -3.87 9.94 7.33
CA MET A 184 -4.71 8.75 7.44
C MET A 184 -6.19 9.10 7.59
N TYR A 185 -6.51 10.09 8.41
CA TYR A 185 -7.88 10.52 8.67
C TYR A 185 -8.50 11.24 7.46
N GLU A 186 -7.76 12.14 6.83
CA GLU A 186 -8.18 12.83 5.59
C GLU A 186 -8.47 11.85 4.46
N LEU A 187 -7.63 10.81 4.30
CA LEU A 187 -7.86 9.76 3.32
C LEU A 187 -9.09 8.92 3.67
N TYR A 188 -9.29 8.60 4.96
CA TYR A 188 -10.48 7.91 5.44
C TYR A 188 -11.75 8.71 5.12
N GLU A 189 -11.80 10.00 5.47
CA GLU A 189 -12.93 10.88 5.18
C GLU A 189 -13.19 10.96 3.68
N TYR A 190 -12.15 11.14 2.86
CA TYR A 190 -12.31 11.17 1.41
C TYR A 190 -12.94 9.88 0.87
N VAL A 191 -12.47 8.72 1.33
CA VAL A 191 -12.99 7.41 0.90
C VAL A 191 -14.44 7.21 1.36
N THR A 192 -14.80 7.60 2.58
CA THR A 192 -16.16 7.37 3.10
C THR A 192 -17.16 8.40 2.61
N GLU A 193 -16.78 9.67 2.59
CA GLU A 193 -17.70 10.80 2.32
C GLU A 193 -17.75 11.15 0.84
N THR A 194 -16.60 11.11 0.15
CA THR A 194 -16.52 11.46 -1.28
C THR A 194 -16.73 10.25 -2.17
N LEU A 195 -16.07 9.12 -1.88
CA LEU A 195 -16.24 7.88 -2.67
C LEU A 195 -17.43 7.03 -2.22
N GLY A 196 -18.03 7.33 -1.06
CA GLY A 196 -19.18 6.59 -0.53
C GLY A 196 -18.89 5.13 -0.19
N GLN A 197 -17.61 4.75 -0.01
CA GLN A 197 -17.25 3.37 0.29
C GLN A 197 -17.48 3.03 1.76
N ASN A 198 -17.97 1.82 2.02
CA ASN A 198 -17.92 1.25 3.36
C ASN A 198 -16.51 0.70 3.62
N VAL A 199 -15.81 1.26 4.61
CA VAL A 199 -14.40 1.00 4.87
C VAL A 199 -14.22 -0.07 5.95
N VAL A 200 -13.30 -1.02 5.70
CA VAL A 200 -12.84 -1.96 6.73
C VAL A 200 -11.64 -1.38 7.46
N ILE A 201 -11.73 -1.28 8.79
CA ILE A 201 -10.64 -0.85 9.67
C ILE A 201 -10.13 -2.07 10.44
N ILE A 202 -8.82 -2.25 10.44
CA ILE A 202 -8.11 -3.34 11.08
C ILE A 202 -7.20 -2.76 12.16
N ASP A 203 -7.32 -3.23 13.41
CA ASP A 203 -6.37 -2.89 14.46
C ASP A 203 -5.14 -3.81 14.40
N ALA A 204 -3.96 -3.20 14.38
CA ALA A 204 -2.69 -3.92 14.39
C ALA A 204 -2.48 -4.74 15.66
N ASP A 205 -3.03 -4.33 16.80
CA ASP A 205 -2.95 -5.07 18.05
C ASP A 205 -3.87 -6.31 18.00
N ASP A 206 -5.07 -6.19 17.44
CA ASP A 206 -5.97 -7.33 17.19
C ASP A 206 -5.33 -8.37 16.26
N LEU A 207 -4.56 -7.93 15.24
CA LEU A 207 -3.82 -8.85 14.37
C LEU A 207 -2.78 -9.68 15.13
N VAL A 208 -2.15 -9.10 16.14
CA VAL A 208 -1.10 -9.77 16.93
C VAL A 208 -1.72 -10.67 18.00
N GLU A 209 -2.73 -10.18 18.71
CA GLU A 209 -3.35 -10.88 19.84
C GLU A 209 -4.27 -12.01 19.35
N HIS A 210 -4.94 -11.82 18.20
CA HIS A 210 -5.95 -12.74 17.69
C HIS A 210 -5.80 -13.02 16.18
N PRO A 211 -4.65 -13.55 15.72
CA PRO A 211 -4.32 -13.66 14.30
C PRO A 211 -5.38 -14.42 13.48
N ARG A 212 -5.95 -15.50 14.02
CA ARG A 212 -7.02 -16.28 13.36
C ARG A 212 -8.34 -15.54 13.23
N ARG A 213 -8.69 -14.66 14.19
CA ARG A 213 -9.95 -13.92 14.20
C ARG A 213 -9.87 -12.75 13.22
N SER A 214 -8.76 -12.02 13.29
CA SER A 214 -8.52 -10.85 12.46
C SER A 214 -8.50 -11.22 10.98
N TRP A 215 -7.91 -12.36 10.61
CA TRP A 215 -7.94 -12.85 9.22
C TRP A 215 -9.34 -13.21 8.70
N LYS A 216 -10.19 -13.81 9.56
CA LYS A 216 -11.56 -14.17 9.19
C LYS A 216 -12.43 -12.93 8.98
N CYS A 217 -12.26 -11.87 9.76
CA CYS A 217 -13.00 -10.62 9.59
C CYS A 217 -12.63 -9.91 8.28
N THR A 218 -11.37 -9.97 7.84
CA THR A 218 -10.94 -9.41 6.56
C THR A 218 -11.43 -10.23 5.35
N ALA A 219 -11.59 -11.55 5.52
CA ALA A 219 -12.09 -12.45 4.46
C ALA A 219 -13.63 -12.55 4.40
N SER A 220 -14.33 -12.26 5.50
CA SER A 220 -15.78 -12.42 5.67
C SER A 220 -16.50 -11.06 5.71
N THR A 221 -16.31 -10.21 4.71
CA THR A 221 -17.25 -9.09 4.50
C THR A 221 -18.50 -9.62 3.78
N ARG A 222 -19.28 -10.46 4.49
CA ARG A 222 -20.69 -10.65 4.20
C ARG A 222 -21.45 -9.72 5.13
N VAL A 223 -22.15 -8.75 4.54
CA VAL A 223 -23.00 -7.74 5.19
C VAL A 223 -23.82 -8.36 6.31
N SER A 224 -23.66 -7.87 7.54
CA SER A 224 -24.75 -7.71 8.51
C SER A 224 -24.23 -7.06 9.79
N ARG A 225 -24.65 -5.82 10.04
CA ARG A 225 -24.99 -5.35 11.39
C ARG A 225 -26.24 -4.50 11.29
N THR A 226 -27.38 -5.13 11.55
CA THR A 226 -28.58 -4.44 12.01
C THR A 226 -28.28 -3.84 13.38
N VAL A 227 -28.59 -2.56 13.54
CA VAL A 227 -28.52 -1.84 14.82
C VAL A 227 -29.72 -2.28 15.67
N PRO A 228 -29.56 -2.69 16.95
CA PRO A 228 -30.70 -2.91 17.82
C PRO A 228 -31.32 -1.57 18.22
N THR A 229 -32.65 -1.53 18.18
CA THR A 229 -33.48 -0.43 18.66
C THR A 229 -33.58 -0.41 20.18
#